data_AF-A0A2V7YQQ3-F1
#
_entry.id   AF-A0A2V7YQQ3-F1
#
_cell.length_a   1.000
_cell.length_b   1.000
_cell.length_c   1.000
_cell.angle_alpha   90.00
_cell.angle_beta   90.00
_cell.angle_gamma   90.00
#
_symmetry.space_group_name_H-M   'P 1'
#
loop_
_entity.id
_entity.type
_entity.pdbx_description
1 polymer ?
#
loop_
_entity_poly.entity_id
_entity_poly.type
_entity_poly.pdbx_seq_one_letter_code
_entity_poly.pdbx_strand_id
1 'polypeptide(L)'
;MRSYLIVLGVIIVTLSIIGGAVYLSGNYEEYQRRLQAVNAPAGSPLTLFDVAKWEFSKLVGGAMLAGGVILGSLLVGLGWVGRTLEEIRDALVMETSEPEKP
;
A
#
# COMPACT_ATOMS: atom_id res chain seq x y z
N MET A 1 -14.65 -15.27 7.11
CA MET A 1 -13.70 -15.00 6.01
C MET A 1 -13.81 -13.59 5.40
N ARG A 2 -14.91 -12.84 5.60
CA ARG A 2 -15.19 -11.53 4.97
C ARG A 2 -14.42 -10.34 5.53
N SER A 3 -14.45 -10.13 6.85
CA SER A 3 -13.66 -9.06 7.50
C SER A 3 -12.16 -9.28 7.31
N TYR A 4 -11.74 -10.52 7.05
CA TYR A 4 -10.35 -10.87 6.83
C TYR A 4 -9.78 -10.19 5.59
N LEU A 5 -10.51 -10.09 4.47
CA LEU A 5 -10.00 -9.43 3.26
C LEU A 5 -9.86 -7.92 3.43
N ILE A 6 -10.81 -7.28 4.14
CA ILE A 6 -10.76 -5.85 4.45
C ILE A 6 -9.61 -5.57 5.42
N VAL A 7 -9.50 -6.36 6.49
CA VAL A 7 -8.42 -6.23 7.48
C VAL A 7 -7.06 -6.50 6.84
N LEU A 8 -6.94 -7.53 6.00
CA LEU A 8 -5.72 -7.86 5.27
C LEU A 8 -5.34 -6.73 4.29
N GLY A 9 -6.32 -6.17 3.57
CA GLY A 9 -6.11 -5.02 2.69
C GLY A 9 -5.56 -3.82 3.44
N VAL A 10 -6.16 -3.47 4.58
CA VAL A 10 -5.68 -2.37 5.44
C VAL A 10 -4.27 -2.64 5.95
N ILE A 11 -3.99 -3.86 6.43
CA ILE A 11 -2.66 -4.24 6.92
C ILE A 11 -1.60 -4.10 5.81
N ILE A 12 -1.90 -4.55 4.59
CA ILE A 12 -0.99 -4.42 3.45
C ILE A 12 -0.71 -2.94 3.15
N VAL A 13 -1.73 -2.08 3.12
CA VAL A 13 -1.52 -0.63 2.95
C VAL A 13 -0.62 -0.07 4.04
N THR A 14 -0.90 -0.37 5.31
CA THR A 14 -0.13 0.15 6.44
C THR A 14 1.33 -0.32 6.39
N LEU A 15 1.57 -1.61 6.14
CA LEU A 15 2.93 -2.15 6.05
C LEU A 15 3.69 -1.60 4.86
N SER A 16 3.04 -1.41 3.72
CA SER A 16 3.66 -0.79 2.54
C SER A 16 4.01 0.68 2.77
N ILE A 17 3.16 1.44 3.46
CA ILE A 17 3.46 2.84 3.84
C ILE A 17 4.66 2.89 4.78
N ILE A 18 4.64 2.09 5.85
CA ILE A 18 5.73 2.05 6.83
C ILE A 18 7.03 1.58 6.17
N GLY A 19 6.99 0.47 5.44
CA GLY A 19 8.16 -0.11 4.77
C GLY A 19 8.76 0.82 3.72
N GLY A 20 7.91 1.43 2.87
CA GLY A 20 8.35 2.40 1.88
C GLY A 20 8.97 3.65 2.52
N ALA A 21 8.34 4.19 3.57
CA ALA A 21 8.84 5.36 4.29
C ALA A 21 10.19 5.08 5.00
N VAL A 22 10.30 3.95 5.70
CA VAL A 22 11.55 3.55 6.38
C VAL A 22 12.66 3.32 5.36
N TYR A 23 12.37 2.65 4.24
CA TYR A 23 13.35 2.40 3.19
C TYR A 23 13.86 3.69 2.53
N LEU A 24 12.95 4.62 2.23
CA LEU A 24 13.32 5.93 1.67
C LEU A 24 14.11 6.78 2.65
N SER A 25 13.67 6.83 3.91
CA SER A 25 14.36 7.59 4.96
C SER A 25 15.76 7.05 5.23
N GLY A 26 15.93 5.73 5.33
CA GLY A 26 17.23 5.11 5.59
C GLY A 26 18.23 5.36 4.46
N ASN A 27 17.80 5.21 3.21
CA ASN A 27 18.65 5.51 2.06
C ASN A 27 18.99 7.01 1.93
N TYR A 28 18.06 7.89 2.32
CA TYR A 28 18.31 9.33 2.36
C TYR A 28 19.34 9.71 3.43
N GLU A 29 19.23 9.15 4.63
CA GLU A 29 20.21 9.36 5.70
C GLU A 29 21.59 8.84 5.30
N GLU A 30 21.68 7.66 4.67
CA GLU A 30 22.95 7.12 4.18
C GLU A 30 23.59 8.05 3.15
N TYR A 31 22.80 8.59 2.22
CA TYR A 31 23.25 9.56 1.23
C TYR A 31 23.74 10.87 1.88
N GLN A 32 23.00 11.41 2.85
CA GLN A 32 23.38 12.62 3.59
C GLN A 32 24.65 12.44 4.42
N ARG A 33 24.80 11.31 5.13
CA ARG A 33 26.03 11.01 5.89
C ARG A 33 27.26 10.92 4.99
N ARG A 34 27.12 10.31 3.81
CA ARG A 34 28.20 10.28 2.82
C ARG A 34 28.54 11.69 2.34
N LEU A 35 27.55 12.55 2.05
CA LEU A 35 27.81 13.94 1.62
C LEU A 35 28.59 14.73 2.67
N GLN A 36 28.19 14.59 3.94
CA GLN A 36 28.88 15.23 5.07
C GLN A 36 30.31 14.71 5.23
N ALA A 37 30.55 13.40 5.05
CA ALA A 37 31.87 12.80 5.21
C ALA A 37 32.91 13.32 4.20
N VAL A 38 32.48 13.82 3.04
CA VAL A 38 33.39 14.30 1.98
C VAL A 38 33.35 15.83 1.85
N ASN A 39 32.76 16.55 2.81
CA ASN A 39 32.57 18.01 2.77
C ASN A 39 31.96 18.51 1.44
N ALA A 40 31.17 17.66 0.78
CA ALA A 40 30.53 18.00 -0.48
C ALA A 40 29.31 18.90 -0.17
N PRO A 41 29.14 20.04 -0.88
CA PRO A 41 27.97 20.89 -0.67
C PRO A 41 26.68 20.10 -0.95
N ALA A 42 25.60 20.42 -0.22
CA ALA A 42 24.31 19.77 -0.37
C ALA A 42 23.86 19.81 -1.85
N GLY A 43 23.69 18.64 -2.46
CA GLY A 43 23.34 18.51 -3.89
C GLY A 43 24.53 18.26 -4.84
N SER A 44 25.77 18.21 -4.34
CA SER A 44 26.92 17.77 -5.15
C SER A 44 26.90 16.25 -5.31
N PRO A 45 26.91 15.69 -6.53
CA PRO A 45 26.96 14.26 -6.73
C PRO A 45 28.34 13.75 -6.30
N LEU A 46 28.41 13.08 -5.15
CA LEU A 46 29.62 12.41 -4.65
C LEU A 46 30.25 11.50 -5.70
N THR A 47 29.39 10.71 -6.37
CA THR A 47 29.69 9.86 -7.52
C THR A 47 28.40 9.60 -8.32
N LEU A 48 28.52 9.33 -9.63
CA LEU A 48 27.40 8.87 -10.48
C LEU A 48 26.66 7.65 -9.88
N PHE A 49 27.40 6.80 -9.16
CA PHE A 49 26.88 5.60 -8.52
C PHE A 49 25.94 5.91 -7.33
N ASP A 50 26.27 6.90 -6.50
CA ASP A 50 25.43 7.29 -5.37
C ASP A 50 24.11 7.93 -5.83
N VAL A 51 24.14 8.72 -6.90
CA VAL A 51 22.93 9.29 -7.51
C VAL A 51 22.06 8.19 -8.12
N ALA A 52 22.66 7.25 -8.84
CA ALA A 52 21.93 6.10 -9.39
C ALA A 52 21.29 5.25 -8.28
N LYS A 53 22.01 5.02 -7.17
CA LYS A 53 21.47 4.30 -5.99
C LYS A 53 20.30 5.06 -5.36
N TRP A 54 20.37 6.39 -5.28
CA TRP A 54 19.28 7.22 -4.76
C TRP A 54 18.04 7.21 -5.65
N GLU A 55 18.21 7.39 -6.96
CA GLU A 55 17.08 7.32 -7.92
C GLU A 55 16.45 5.92 -7.95
N PHE A 56 17.25 4.86 -7.90
CA PHE A 56 16.74 3.50 -7.76
C PHE A 56 15.98 3.30 -6.45
N SER A 57 16.45 3.91 -5.36
CA SER A 57 15.76 3.85 -4.06
C SER A 57 14.41 4.57 -4.09
N LYS A 58 14.31 5.69 -4.81
CA LYS A 58 13.02 6.35 -5.07
C LYS A 58 12.08 5.47 -5.87
N LEU A 59 12.59 4.81 -6.91
CA LEU A 59 11.80 3.91 -7.74
C LEU A 59 11.24 2.74 -6.92
N VAL A 60 12.09 2.07 -6.14
CA VAL A 60 11.70 0.92 -5.31
C VAL A 60 10.79 1.35 -4.16
N GLY A 61 11.14 2.40 -3.43
CA GLY A 61 10.32 2.94 -2.35
C GLY A 61 8.97 3.44 -2.86
N GLY A 62 8.95 4.15 -3.99
CA GLY A 62 7.72 4.58 -4.65
C GLY A 62 6.86 3.42 -5.14
N ALA A 63 7.47 2.37 -5.71
CA ALA A 63 6.77 1.16 -6.12
C ALA A 63 6.18 0.40 -4.93
N MET A 64 6.86 0.35 -3.78
CA MET A 64 6.34 -0.24 -2.55
C MET A 64 5.11 0.52 -2.04
N LEU A 65 5.17 1.86 -2.04
CA LEU A 65 4.06 2.71 -1.62
C LEU A 65 2.86 2.55 -2.57
N ALA A 66 3.08 2.72 -3.88
CA ALA A 66 2.02 2.63 -4.88
C ALA A 66 1.43 1.21 -4.97
N GLY A 67 2.29 0.18 -5.03
CA GLY A 67 1.87 -1.22 -5.11
C GLY A 67 1.06 -1.67 -3.90
N GLY A 68 1.47 -1.25 -2.70
CA GLY A 68 0.74 -1.52 -1.46
C GLY A 68 -0.63 -0.88 -1.42
N VAL A 69 -0.75 0.38 -1.83
CA VAL A 69 -2.04 1.08 -1.90
C VAL A 69 -2.96 0.44 -2.95
N ILE A 70 -2.44 0.09 -4.12
CA ILE A 70 -3.23 -0.54 -5.19
C ILE A 70 -3.71 -1.93 -4.76
N LEU A 71 -2.82 -2.79 -4.26
CA LEU A 71 -3.20 -4.14 -3.83
C LEU A 71 -4.13 -4.11 -2.62
N GLY A 72 -3.85 -3.26 -1.63
CA GLY A 72 -4.69 -3.12 -0.45
C GLY A 72 -6.09 -2.58 -0.76
N SER A 73 -6.18 -1.58 -1.65
CA SER A 73 -7.48 -1.05 -2.09
C SER A 73 -8.29 -2.05 -2.91
N LEU A 74 -7.65 -2.86 -3.76
CA LEU A 74 -8.31 -3.97 -4.48
C LEU A 74 -8.90 -4.98 -3.50
N LEU A 75 -8.17 -5.38 -2.45
CA LEU A 75 -8.66 -6.34 -1.45
C LEU A 75 -9.84 -5.79 -0.64
N VAL A 76 -9.78 -4.51 -0.27
CA VAL A 76 -10.90 -3.83 0.40
C VAL A 76 -12.12 -3.77 -0.53
N GLY A 77 -11.91 -3.41 -1.80
CA GLY A 77 -12.96 -3.36 -2.81
C GLY A 77 -13.63 -4.71 -3.04
N LEU A 78 -12.84 -5.79 -3.17
CA LEU A 78 -13.35 -7.16 -3.28
C LEU A 78 -14.13 -7.58 -2.03
N GLY A 79 -13.66 -7.20 -0.84
CA GLY A 79 -14.38 -7.41 0.41
C GLY A 79 -15.75 -6.71 0.41
N TRP A 80 -15.84 -5.51 -0.17
CA TRP A 80 -17.09 -4.74 -0.27
C TRP A 80 -18.05 -5.33 -1.30
N VAL A 81 -17.57 -5.69 -2.50
CA VAL A 81 -18.41 -6.35 -3.53
C VAL A 81 -18.97 -7.66 -3.00
N GLY A 82 -18.12 -8.43 -2.30
CA GLY A 82 -18.56 -9.60 -1.56
C GLY A 82 -19.69 -9.25 -0.59
N ARG A 83 -19.57 -8.12 0.14
CA ARG A 83 -20.60 -7.59 1.07
C ARG A 83 -21.96 -7.41 0.40
N THR A 84 -21.98 -6.63 -0.66
CA THR A 84 -23.20 -6.25 -1.38
C THR A 84 -23.92 -7.45 -1.98
N LEU A 85 -23.19 -8.45 -2.51
CA LEU A 85 -23.81 -9.63 -3.12
C LEU A 85 -24.55 -10.52 -2.10
N GLU A 86 -24.07 -10.67 -0.87
CA GLU A 86 -24.86 -11.41 0.14
C GLU A 86 -26.02 -10.57 0.66
N GLU A 87 -25.89 -9.24 0.79
CA GLU A 87 -27.04 -8.40 1.17
C GLU A 87 -28.18 -8.51 0.13
N ILE A 88 -27.83 -8.55 -1.16
CA ILE A 88 -28.79 -8.81 -2.26
C ILE A 88 -29.35 -10.24 -2.17
N ARG A 89 -28.50 -11.24 -1.92
CA ARG A 89 -28.93 -12.63 -1.77
C ARG A 89 -29.90 -12.79 -0.60
N ASP A 90 -29.59 -12.23 0.55
CA ASP A 90 -30.39 -12.34 1.76
C ASP A 90 -31.73 -11.62 1.59
N ALA A 91 -31.74 -10.46 0.91
CA ALA A 91 -32.97 -9.77 0.52
C ALA A 91 -33.86 -10.62 -0.42
N LEU A 92 -33.27 -11.24 -1.44
CA LEU A 92 -33.97 -12.14 -2.37
C LEU A 92 -34.53 -13.40 -1.68
N VAL A 93 -33.80 -13.96 -0.70
CA VAL A 93 -34.25 -15.11 0.10
C VAL A 93 -35.40 -14.72 1.02
N MET A 94 -35.39 -13.53 1.60
CA MET A 94 -36.52 -13.06 2.42
C MET A 94 -37.78 -12.83 1.58
N GLU A 95 -37.67 -12.21 0.40
CA GLU A 95 -38.79 -11.97 -0.52
C GLU A 95 -39.46 -13.28 -1.00
N THR A 96 -38.70 -14.36 -1.17
CA THR A 96 -39.25 -15.66 -1.56
C THR A 96 -39.93 -16.42 -0.43
N SER A 97 -39.81 -15.94 0.81
CA SER A 97 -40.34 -16.59 2.00
C SER A 97 -41.52 -15.86 2.65
N GLU A 98 -42.08 -14.82 2.00
CA GLU A 98 -43.40 -14.32 2.38
C GLU A 98 -44.47 -15.37 1.99
N PRO A 99 -45.15 -16.03 2.95
CA PRO A 99 -46.31 -16.83 2.63
C PRO A 99 -47.42 -15.88 2.15
N GLU A 100 -47.97 -16.21 1.00
CA GLU A 100 -49.22 -15.70 0.45
C GLU A 100 -50.21 -15.48 1.61
N LYS A 101 -50.48 -14.20 1.89
CA LYS A 101 -51.36 -13.79 2.98
C LYS A 101 -52.79 -14.26 2.64
N PRO A 102 -53.50 -14.93 3.56
CA PRO A 102 -54.86 -15.41 3.33
C PRO A 102 -55.87 -14.28 3.10
#